data_AF-A0A1H8KQT7-F1
#
_entry.id   AF-A0A1H8KQT7-F1
#
_cell.length_a   1.000
_cell.length_b   1.000
_cell.length_c   1.000
_cell.angle_alpha   90.00
_cell.angle_beta   90.00
_cell.angle_gamma   90.00
#
_symmetry.space_group_name_H-M   'P 1'
#
loop_
_entity.id
_entity.type
_entity.pdbx_description
1 polymer ?
#
loop_
_entity_poly.entity_id
_entity_poly.type
_entity_poly.pdbx_seq_one_letter_code
_entity_poly.pdbx_strand_id
1 'polypeptide(L)'
;MYEIEMHEMSEAFFPCWKAAGIHLSKQVDGGIQSWLRAHPYPPFLEHLSFRLGNQLFFVRVEDVNGKVRGPGNPQGFITAARMANGRACILPMKKKLFGGAWVADMAGWGLLDPDTRRPIDPVALVTDQKIEMTPWEVHDMAVQVVRDYLDKQGFELMSWQGNPEVDPSIWFLGKSKRPEWVVVRSAKFPANSVGRPSNWQAIAAGCAKMSATGHFASVAAVSVDQPFKSSEEAPVPLWRGHGMHVRFTGLE
;
A
#
# COMPACT_ATOMS: atom_id res chain seq x y z
N MET A 1 -8.74 17.51 -5.43
CA MET A 1 -7.34 17.19 -5.12
C MET A 1 -7.29 16.98 -3.62
N TYR A 2 -7.12 15.75 -3.15
CA TYR A 2 -6.92 15.52 -1.72
C TYR A 2 -5.58 16.14 -1.34
N GLU A 3 -5.53 16.87 -0.23
CA GLU A 3 -4.26 17.38 0.28
C GLU A 3 -3.51 16.18 0.85
N ILE A 4 -2.49 15.75 0.13
CA ILE A 4 -1.70 14.59 0.51
C ILE A 4 -0.62 15.09 1.45
N GLU A 5 -0.80 14.80 2.73
CA GLU A 5 0.19 15.16 3.74
C GLU A 5 1.52 14.46 3.47
N MET A 6 2.52 15.24 3.08
CA MET A 6 3.90 14.80 2.85
C MET A 6 4.74 14.82 4.13
N HIS A 7 4.10 14.69 5.29
CA HIS A 7 4.77 14.68 6.58
C HIS A 7 5.79 13.54 6.64
N GLU A 8 7.06 13.89 6.83
CA GLU A 8 8.12 12.90 6.97
C GLU A 8 8.02 12.16 8.31
N MET A 9 8.48 10.91 8.32
CA MET A 9 8.58 10.15 9.55
C MET A 9 9.70 10.73 10.43
N SER A 10 9.36 11.21 11.63
CA SER A 10 10.37 11.73 12.55
C SER A 10 11.34 10.64 13.02
N GLU A 11 12.58 11.03 13.31
CA GLU A 11 13.59 10.14 13.91
C GLU A 11 13.11 9.53 15.23
N ALA A 12 12.29 10.27 15.99
CA ALA A 12 11.71 9.79 17.23
C ALA A 12 10.65 8.68 17.01
N PHE A 13 9.88 8.77 15.93
CA PHE A 13 8.80 7.82 15.61
C PHE A 13 9.30 6.60 14.84
N PHE A 14 10.35 6.73 14.03
CA PHE A 14 10.87 5.66 13.19
C PHE A 14 11.17 4.35 13.97
N PRO A 15 11.81 4.37 15.15
CA PRO A 15 12.00 3.16 15.96
C PRO A 15 10.70 2.52 16.44
N CYS A 16 9.66 3.31 16.72
CA CYS A 16 8.34 2.83 17.11
C CYS A 16 7.67 2.09 15.95
N TRP A 17 7.63 2.75 14.78
CA TRP A 17 7.13 2.18 13.54
C TRP A 17 7.85 0.88 13.15
N LYS A 18 9.19 0.88 13.20
CA LYS A 18 10.00 -0.30 12.88
C LYS A 18 9.70 -1.46 13.82
N ALA A 19 9.58 -1.20 15.12
CA ALA A 19 9.23 -2.22 16.10
C ALA A 19 7.82 -2.77 15.87
N ALA A 20 6.87 -1.92 15.47
CA ALA A 20 5.51 -2.32 15.13
C ALA A 20 5.46 -3.27 13.92
N GLY A 21 6.19 -2.96 12.84
CA GLY A 21 6.30 -3.85 11.69
C GLY A 21 6.92 -5.21 12.03
N ILE A 22 8.00 -5.21 12.84
CA ILE A 22 8.63 -6.45 13.33
C ILE A 22 7.66 -7.25 14.21
N HIS A 23 6.90 -6.58 15.08
CA HIS A 23 5.91 -7.22 15.95
C HIS A 23 4.83 -7.94 15.14
N LEU A 24 4.27 -7.28 14.13
CA LEU A 24 3.25 -7.87 13.25
C LEU A 24 3.80 -9.05 12.44
N SER A 25 5.00 -8.93 11.88
CA SER A 25 5.65 -10.04 11.18
C SER A 25 5.89 -11.25 12.07
N LYS A 26 6.07 -11.09 13.38
CA LYS A 26 6.25 -12.21 14.31
C LYS A 26 4.96 -12.95 14.66
N GLN A 27 3.79 -12.45 14.26
CA GLN A 27 2.51 -13.10 14.57
C GLN A 27 2.17 -14.25 13.62
N VAL A 28 2.93 -14.41 12.53
CA VAL A 28 2.70 -15.44 11.52
C VAL A 28 4.02 -16.14 11.22
N ASP A 29 3.99 -17.47 11.15
CA ASP A 29 5.16 -18.26 10.78
C ASP A 29 5.67 -17.85 9.39
N GLY A 30 6.97 -17.59 9.30
CA GLY A 30 7.61 -17.08 8.08
C GLY A 30 7.43 -15.58 7.83
N GLY A 31 6.60 -14.88 8.62
CA GLY A 31 6.37 -13.45 8.48
C GLY A 31 5.26 -13.07 7.52
N ILE A 32 4.81 -11.82 7.60
CA ILE A 32 3.82 -11.27 6.66
C ILE A 32 4.45 -11.20 5.26
N GLN A 33 3.92 -12.00 4.33
CA GLN A 33 4.41 -12.09 2.94
C GLN A 33 3.75 -11.08 1.99
N SER A 34 2.62 -10.49 2.37
CA SER A 34 1.83 -9.59 1.53
C SER A 34 1.70 -8.22 2.18
N TRP A 35 2.81 -7.49 2.25
CA TRP A 35 2.80 -6.08 2.63
C TRP A 35 2.35 -5.22 1.46
N LEU A 36 1.34 -4.39 1.70
CA LEU A 36 0.94 -3.31 0.78
C LEU A 36 1.82 -2.09 1.06
N ARG A 37 1.98 -1.75 2.35
CA ARG A 37 2.86 -0.68 2.82
C ARG A 37 3.71 -1.12 4.01
N ALA A 38 5.03 -1.01 3.86
CA ALA A 38 6.01 -1.31 4.90
C ALA A 38 7.30 -0.47 4.76
N HIS A 39 7.17 0.82 4.39
CA HIS A 39 8.30 1.75 4.27
C HIS A 39 8.03 3.08 5.01
N PRO A 40 9.07 3.82 5.42
CA PRO A 40 8.94 5.00 6.28
C PRO A 40 8.79 6.32 5.49
N TYR A 41 8.40 6.27 4.21
CA TYR A 41 8.42 7.43 3.33
C TYR A 41 7.00 7.90 2.99
N PRO A 42 6.73 9.21 2.94
CA PRO A 42 5.41 9.73 2.59
C PRO A 42 4.98 9.32 1.16
N PRO A 43 3.67 9.39 0.85
CA PRO A 43 2.59 9.91 1.71
C PRO A 43 2.03 8.90 2.71
N PHE A 44 1.45 9.37 3.82
CA PHE A 44 0.90 8.52 4.89
C PHE A 44 -0.62 8.67 5.01
N LEU A 45 -1.36 7.69 4.50
CA LEU A 45 -2.74 7.44 4.95
C LEU A 45 -2.71 6.52 6.17
N GLU A 46 -1.95 5.43 6.06
CA GLU A 46 -1.62 4.50 7.13
C GLU A 46 -0.10 4.38 7.33
N HIS A 47 0.31 3.81 8.47
CA HIS A 47 1.73 3.58 8.76
C HIS A 47 2.22 2.24 8.21
N LEU A 48 1.35 1.23 8.23
CA LEU A 48 1.61 -0.14 7.78
C LEU A 48 0.32 -0.70 7.19
N SER A 49 0.40 -1.51 6.14
CA SER A 49 -0.76 -2.25 5.64
C SER A 49 -0.37 -3.59 5.06
N PHE A 50 -1.20 -4.61 5.32
CA PHE A 50 -0.92 -5.98 4.89
C PHE A 50 -2.20 -6.76 4.60
N ARG A 51 -2.03 -7.85 3.83
CA ARG A 51 -3.07 -8.83 3.58
C ARG A 51 -2.82 -10.11 4.38
N LEU A 52 -3.87 -10.66 4.96
CA LEU A 52 -3.90 -12.01 5.52
C LEU A 52 -5.14 -12.74 5.00
N GLY A 53 -4.94 -13.85 4.28
CA GLY A 53 -6.03 -14.53 3.58
C GLY A 53 -6.76 -13.59 2.61
N ASN A 54 -8.09 -13.47 2.75
CA ASN A 54 -8.94 -12.54 2.00
C ASN A 54 -9.20 -11.20 2.74
N GLN A 55 -8.46 -10.89 3.81
CA GLN A 55 -8.63 -9.65 4.57
C GLN A 55 -7.45 -8.69 4.37
N LEU A 56 -7.74 -7.39 4.32
CA LEU A 56 -6.76 -6.30 4.29
C LEU A 56 -6.80 -5.53 5.60
N PHE A 57 -5.64 -5.20 6.16
CA PHE A 57 -5.50 -4.46 7.40
C PHE A 57 -4.67 -3.20 7.17
N PHE A 58 -5.20 -2.06 7.58
CA PHE A 58 -4.57 -0.74 7.47
C PHE A 58 -4.31 -0.23 8.88
N VAL A 59 -3.03 -0.11 9.23
CA VAL A 59 -2.60 0.05 10.62
C VAL A 59 -2.07 1.45 10.86
N ARG A 60 -2.62 2.12 11.86
CA ARG A 60 -2.02 3.30 12.49
C ARG A 60 -1.29 2.89 13.77
N VAL A 61 0.00 3.17 13.80
CA VAL A 61 0.84 2.97 14.99
C VAL A 61 0.73 4.20 15.91
N GLU A 62 0.45 3.99 17.19
CA GLU A 62 0.28 5.06 18.19
C GLU A 62 1.19 4.82 19.40
N ASP A 63 1.85 5.85 19.92
CA ASP A 63 2.47 5.79 21.25
C ASP A 63 1.37 5.96 22.31
N VAL A 64 1.21 4.97 23.19
CA VAL A 64 0.19 5.02 24.26
C VAL A 64 0.35 6.21 25.21
N ASN A 65 1.57 6.75 25.33
CA ASN A 65 1.83 7.92 26.17
C ASN A 65 1.69 9.25 25.41
N GLY A 66 1.45 9.20 24.10
CA GLY A 66 1.31 10.39 23.23
C GLY A 66 2.56 11.26 23.13
N LYS A 67 3.74 10.77 23.56
CA LYS A 67 5.00 11.53 23.57
C LYS A 67 5.63 11.59 22.19
N VAL A 68 5.40 10.58 21.37
CA VAL A 68 5.87 10.53 19.98
C VAL A 68 4.68 10.41 19.04
N ARG A 69 4.57 11.34 18.08
CA ARG A 69 3.50 11.34 17.07
C ARG A 69 4.03 10.81 15.74
N GLY A 70 3.24 9.94 15.12
CA GLY A 70 3.48 9.48 13.75
C GLY A 70 3.00 10.50 12.70
N PRO A 71 3.52 10.42 11.47
CA PRO A 71 3.10 11.29 10.37
C PRO A 71 1.68 10.98 9.88
N GLY A 72 1.11 11.89 9.10
CA GLY A 72 -0.17 11.69 8.43
C GLY A 72 -1.42 11.88 9.30
N ASN A 73 -2.52 12.12 8.61
CA ASN A 73 -3.82 12.42 9.21
C ASN A 73 -4.35 11.25 10.07
N PRO A 74 -4.79 11.50 11.33
CA PRO A 74 -5.44 10.52 12.21
C PRO A 74 -6.56 9.70 11.56
N GLN A 75 -7.27 10.22 10.56
CA GLN A 75 -8.36 9.53 9.87
C GLN A 75 -7.95 8.90 8.53
N GLY A 76 -6.68 9.08 8.11
CA GLY A 76 -6.17 8.57 6.82
C GLY A 76 -6.36 7.06 6.68
N PHE A 77 -5.97 6.29 7.69
CA PHE A 77 -6.01 4.83 7.65
C PHE A 77 -7.44 4.27 7.62
N ILE A 78 -8.40 4.98 8.23
CA ILE A 78 -9.83 4.66 8.18
C ILE A 78 -10.37 4.87 6.76
N THR A 79 -9.97 5.97 6.12
CA THR A 79 -10.33 6.25 4.73
C THR A 79 -9.72 5.21 3.78
N ALA A 80 -8.43 4.89 3.92
CA ALA A 80 -7.77 3.86 3.13
C ALA A 80 -8.45 2.49 3.28
N ALA A 81 -8.72 2.06 4.52
CA ALA A 81 -9.43 0.81 4.79
C ALA A 81 -10.80 0.77 4.10
N ARG A 82 -11.58 1.85 4.19
CA ARG A 82 -12.90 1.93 3.55
C ARG A 82 -12.81 1.85 2.02
N MET A 83 -11.86 2.56 1.39
CA MET A 83 -11.66 2.50 -0.06
C MET A 83 -11.24 1.11 -0.55
N ALA A 84 -10.49 0.38 0.28
CA ALA A 84 -10.04 -0.97 0.00
C ALA A 84 -11.03 -2.07 0.45
N ASN A 85 -12.19 -1.73 1.03
CA ASN A 85 -13.04 -2.70 1.74
C ASN A 85 -12.22 -3.62 2.68
N GLY A 86 -11.36 -2.98 3.47
CA GLY A 86 -10.48 -3.57 4.45
C GLY A 86 -10.79 -3.06 5.86
N ARG A 87 -9.92 -3.38 6.80
CA ARG A 87 -10.09 -3.06 8.23
C ARG A 87 -9.06 -2.04 8.68
N ALA A 88 -9.55 -0.97 9.27
CA ALA A 88 -8.71 -0.01 9.96
C ALA A 88 -8.35 -0.57 11.34
N CYS A 89 -7.07 -0.45 11.72
CA CYS A 89 -6.59 -0.93 12.99
C CYS A 89 -5.65 0.09 13.64
N ILE A 90 -5.72 0.20 14.95
CA ILE A 90 -4.72 0.89 15.74
C ILE A 90 -3.79 -0.17 16.33
N LEU A 91 -2.48 0.07 16.26
CA LEU A 91 -1.47 -0.71 16.96
C LEU A 91 -0.83 0.17 18.03
N PRO A 92 -1.30 0.10 19.29
CA PRO A 92 -0.71 0.86 20.38
C PRO A 92 0.65 0.27 20.75
N MET A 93 1.64 1.15 20.84
CA MET A 93 3.02 0.83 21.17
C MET A 93 3.43 1.58 22.42
N LYS A 94 4.26 0.95 23.25
CA LYS A 94 4.87 1.59 24.42
C LYS A 94 6.37 1.44 24.40
N LYS A 95 7.06 2.45 24.93
CA LYS A 95 8.49 2.41 25.17
C LYS A 95 8.74 1.75 26.52
N LYS A 96 9.54 0.67 26.56
CA LYS A 96 9.94 0.03 27.82
C LYS A 96 10.75 1.00 28.68
N LEU A 97 10.45 1.03 29.99
CA LEU A 97 11.18 1.82 30.99
C LEU A 97 12.67 1.45 31.03
N PHE A 98 12.97 0.15 30.98
CA PHE A 98 14.34 -0.37 30.90
C PHE A 98 14.70 -0.71 29.45
N GLY A 99 15.83 -0.20 28.98
CA GLY A 99 16.36 -0.47 27.63
C GLY A 99 15.73 0.34 26.49
N GLY A 100 14.67 1.12 26.74
CA GLY A 100 14.12 2.08 25.78
C GLY A 100 13.53 1.50 24.49
N ALA A 101 13.40 0.17 24.40
CA ALA A 101 12.85 -0.50 23.22
C ALA A 101 11.33 -0.30 23.13
N TRP A 102 10.83 -0.14 21.90
CA TRP A 102 9.40 -0.13 21.61
C TRP A 102 8.85 -1.56 21.53
N VAL A 103 7.67 -1.76 22.10
CA VAL A 103 6.91 -3.02 22.03
C VAL A 103 5.42 -2.72 21.88
N ALA A 104 4.67 -3.65 21.33
CA ALA A 104 3.21 -3.58 21.37
C ALA A 104 2.74 -3.49 22.82
N ASP A 105 1.72 -2.66 23.07
CA ASP A 105 1.19 -2.49 24.42
C ASP A 105 0.46 -3.75 24.89
N MET A 106 -0.17 -4.44 23.94
CA MET A 106 -0.96 -5.65 24.15
C MET A 106 -0.29 -6.90 23.57
N ALA A 107 -0.65 -8.07 24.11
CA ALA A 107 -0.16 -9.36 23.63
C ALA A 107 -0.81 -9.77 22.28
N GLY A 108 -0.25 -10.81 21.66
CA GLY A 108 -0.70 -11.31 20.35
C GLY A 108 -0.53 -10.23 19.28
N TRP A 109 -1.52 -10.10 18.40
CA TRP A 109 -1.51 -9.09 17.33
C TRP A 109 -1.43 -7.66 17.85
N GLY A 110 -2.04 -7.37 19.00
CA GLY A 110 -2.08 -6.02 19.58
C GLY A 110 -2.87 -5.00 18.75
N LEU A 111 -3.64 -5.46 17.77
CA LEU A 111 -4.48 -4.61 16.92
C LEU A 111 -5.81 -4.31 17.60
N LEU A 112 -6.24 -3.06 17.52
CA LEU A 112 -7.50 -2.57 18.06
C LEU A 112 -8.36 -1.98 16.95
N ASP A 113 -9.66 -2.20 17.05
CA ASP A 113 -10.66 -1.47 16.27
C ASP A 113 -10.65 0.02 16.69
N PRO A 114 -10.61 0.97 15.74
CA PRO A 114 -10.41 2.39 16.07
C PRO A 114 -11.59 3.00 16.83
N ASP A 115 -12.81 2.52 16.59
CA ASP A 115 -14.03 3.06 17.17
C ASP A 115 -14.33 2.43 18.53
N THR A 116 -14.28 1.11 18.60
CA THR A 116 -14.67 0.34 19.79
C THR A 116 -13.50 0.05 20.73
N ARG A 117 -12.25 0.22 20.27
CA ARG A 117 -11.01 -0.15 20.98
C ARG A 117 -10.96 -1.63 21.39
N ARG A 118 -11.78 -2.48 20.78
CA ARG A 118 -11.76 -3.93 21.03
C ARG A 118 -10.62 -4.60 20.26
N PRO A 119 -10.00 -5.66 20.81
CA PRO A 119 -8.99 -6.43 20.11
C PRO A 119 -9.50 -6.99 18.78
N ILE A 120 -8.68 -6.90 17.76
CA ILE A 120 -8.86 -7.55 16.46
C ILE A 120 -7.91 -8.73 16.40
N ASP A 121 -8.45 -9.92 16.12
CA ASP A 121 -7.68 -11.09 15.70
C ASP A 121 -7.80 -11.24 14.17
N PRO A 122 -6.76 -10.89 13.39
CA PRO A 122 -6.75 -11.05 11.94
C PRO A 122 -7.08 -12.47 11.47
N VAL A 123 -6.65 -13.51 12.19
CA VAL A 123 -6.82 -14.91 11.75
C VAL A 123 -8.30 -15.29 11.82
N ALA A 124 -9.00 -14.89 12.88
CA ALA A 124 -10.43 -15.14 13.06
C ALA A 124 -11.32 -14.46 12.01
N LEU A 125 -10.79 -13.51 11.24
CA LEU A 125 -11.51 -12.76 10.21
C LEU A 125 -11.29 -13.33 8.81
N VAL A 126 -10.33 -14.23 8.62
CA VAL A 126 -10.08 -14.87 7.34
C VAL A 126 -11.21 -15.84 7.02
N THR A 127 -11.75 -15.76 5.80
CA THR A 127 -12.79 -16.66 5.32
C THR A 127 -12.49 -17.11 3.89
N ASP A 128 -13.25 -18.11 3.40
CA ASP A 128 -13.22 -18.53 1.99
C ASP A 128 -14.18 -17.70 1.11
N GLN A 129 -14.81 -16.67 1.66
CA GLN A 129 -15.70 -15.80 0.89
C GLN A 129 -14.89 -15.07 -0.19
N LYS A 130 -15.36 -15.17 -1.44
CA LYS A 130 -14.84 -14.36 -2.55
C LYS A 130 -15.18 -12.89 -2.32
N ILE A 131 -14.15 -12.06 -2.24
CA ILE A 131 -14.25 -10.61 -2.14
C ILE A 131 -13.68 -10.02 -3.42
N GLU A 132 -14.50 -9.29 -4.19
CA GLU A 132 -14.02 -8.61 -5.38
C GLU A 132 -13.04 -7.49 -4.98
N MET A 133 -11.91 -7.40 -5.69
CA MET A 133 -10.93 -6.34 -5.50
C MET A 133 -11.54 -4.99 -5.86
N THR A 134 -11.41 -4.02 -4.96
CA THR A 134 -11.87 -2.65 -5.22
C THR A 134 -10.97 -1.98 -6.27
N PRO A 135 -11.40 -0.87 -6.91
CA PRO A 135 -10.54 -0.12 -7.81
C PRO A 135 -9.21 0.32 -7.16
N TRP A 136 -9.24 0.62 -5.86
CA TRP A 136 -8.05 0.94 -5.08
C TRP A 136 -7.09 -0.26 -5.01
N GLU A 137 -7.62 -1.44 -4.69
CA GLU A 137 -6.81 -2.67 -4.56
C GLU A 137 -6.20 -3.11 -5.89
N VAL A 138 -6.94 -2.94 -6.99
CA VAL A 138 -6.44 -3.21 -8.35
C VAL A 138 -5.33 -2.24 -8.73
N HIS A 139 -5.43 -0.97 -8.31
CA HIS A 139 -4.37 0.00 -8.53
C HIS A 139 -3.12 -0.30 -7.69
N ASP A 140 -3.28 -0.62 -6.41
CA ASP A 140 -2.16 -1.00 -5.54
C ASP A 140 -1.40 -2.23 -6.08
N MET A 141 -2.13 -3.24 -6.58
CA MET A 141 -1.54 -4.37 -7.29
C MET A 141 -0.77 -3.92 -8.54
N ALA A 142 -1.32 -3.02 -9.35
CA ALA A 142 -0.61 -2.47 -10.50
C ALA A 142 0.68 -1.75 -10.10
N VAL A 143 0.67 -0.99 -9.01
CA VAL A 143 1.86 -0.35 -8.44
C VAL A 143 2.88 -1.41 -8.02
N GLN A 144 2.45 -2.50 -7.37
CA GLN A 144 3.34 -3.62 -7.04
C GLN A 144 4.00 -4.23 -8.28
N VAL A 145 3.26 -4.49 -9.36
CA VAL A 145 3.83 -5.02 -10.62
C VAL A 145 4.96 -4.14 -11.14
N VAL A 146 4.78 -2.82 -11.10
CA VAL A 146 5.79 -1.86 -11.59
C VAL A 146 6.99 -1.79 -10.65
N ARG A 147 6.78 -1.87 -9.34
CA ARG A 147 7.87 -1.94 -8.35
C ARG A 147 8.72 -3.20 -8.53
N ASP A 148 8.07 -4.36 -8.67
CA ASP A 148 8.76 -5.64 -8.87
C ASP A 148 9.54 -5.63 -10.18
N TYR A 149 9.03 -4.96 -11.21
CA TYR A 149 9.78 -4.73 -12.45
C TYR A 149 11.02 -3.84 -12.22
N LEU A 150 10.85 -2.69 -11.56
CA LEU A 150 11.95 -1.76 -11.29
C LEU A 150 13.06 -2.44 -10.46
N ASP A 151 12.69 -3.18 -9.42
CA ASP A 151 13.61 -3.94 -8.57
C ASP A 151 14.37 -5.00 -9.37
N LYS A 152 13.68 -5.78 -10.23
CA LYS A 152 14.31 -6.75 -11.13
C LYS A 152 15.26 -6.11 -12.15
N GLN A 153 15.06 -4.84 -12.49
CA GLN A 153 15.98 -4.07 -13.33
C GLN A 153 17.17 -3.49 -12.54
N GLY A 154 17.21 -3.68 -11.21
CA GLY A 154 18.26 -3.18 -10.33
C GLY A 154 18.11 -1.71 -9.95
N PHE A 155 16.91 -1.13 -10.08
CA PHE A 155 16.63 0.22 -9.62
C PHE A 155 16.34 0.26 -8.12
N GLU A 156 16.77 1.34 -7.47
CA GLU A 156 16.50 1.57 -6.05
C GLU A 156 15.17 2.32 -5.90
N LEU A 157 14.19 1.68 -5.25
CA LEU A 157 12.90 2.31 -4.93
C LEU A 157 13.07 3.30 -3.77
N MET A 158 12.58 4.54 -3.96
CA MET A 158 12.59 5.58 -2.93
C MET A 158 11.28 5.58 -2.14
N SER A 159 10.14 5.67 -2.83
CA SER A 159 8.82 5.65 -2.19
C SER A 159 7.75 5.17 -3.17
N TRP A 160 6.62 4.71 -2.64
CA TRP A 160 5.45 4.37 -3.45
C TRP A 160 4.16 4.54 -2.64
N GLN A 161 3.04 4.55 -3.35
CA GLN A 161 1.71 4.59 -2.75
C GLN A 161 0.69 3.98 -3.75
N GLY A 162 -0.35 3.33 -3.23
CA GLY A 162 -1.36 2.61 -4.01
C GLY A 162 -2.70 3.35 -4.18
N ASN A 163 -2.81 4.61 -3.75
CA ASN A 163 -4.01 5.41 -3.93
C ASN A 163 -4.12 5.92 -5.39
N PRO A 164 -5.16 5.54 -6.14
CA PRO A 164 -5.34 5.94 -7.54
C PRO A 164 -5.56 7.44 -7.75
N GLU A 165 -5.87 8.20 -6.70
CA GLU A 165 -6.08 9.64 -6.75
C GLU A 165 -4.81 10.46 -6.46
N VAL A 166 -3.69 9.79 -6.20
CA VAL A 166 -2.40 10.39 -5.87
C VAL A 166 -1.42 10.11 -6.99
N ASP A 167 -0.75 11.15 -7.48
CA ASP A 167 0.34 11.04 -8.43
C ASP A 167 1.59 11.77 -7.91
N PRO A 168 2.80 11.25 -8.20
CA PRO A 168 3.06 9.98 -8.88
C PRO A 168 2.88 8.78 -7.94
N SER A 169 2.81 7.58 -8.51
CA SER A 169 2.63 6.34 -7.74
C SER A 169 3.93 5.81 -7.16
N ILE A 170 5.06 6.03 -7.84
CA ILE A 170 6.38 5.51 -7.45
C ILE A 170 7.46 6.58 -7.68
N TRP A 171 8.41 6.65 -6.77
CA TRP A 171 9.70 7.33 -6.93
C TRP A 171 10.83 6.31 -6.85
N PHE A 172 11.82 6.42 -7.72
CA PHE A 172 13.00 5.55 -7.75
C PHE A 172 14.25 6.30 -8.23
N LEU A 173 15.44 5.75 -7.98
CA LEU A 173 16.68 6.29 -8.55
C LEU A 173 16.93 5.69 -9.92
N GLY A 174 16.91 6.55 -10.94
CA GLY A 174 17.18 6.15 -12.32
C GLY A 174 18.64 5.83 -12.59
N LYS A 175 18.96 5.53 -13.87
CA LYS A 175 20.33 5.17 -14.29
C LYS A 175 21.35 6.27 -14.00
N SER A 176 20.91 7.52 -14.03
CA SER A 176 21.71 8.71 -13.70
C SER A 176 21.94 8.89 -12.20
N LYS A 177 21.42 7.99 -11.35
CA LYS A 177 21.38 8.10 -9.89
C LYS A 177 20.64 9.35 -9.39
N ARG A 178 19.72 9.85 -10.21
CA ARG A 178 18.79 10.93 -9.84
C ARG A 178 17.38 10.37 -9.65
N PRO A 179 16.54 11.01 -8.83
CA PRO A 179 15.14 10.63 -8.69
C PRO A 179 14.42 10.66 -10.05
N GLU A 180 13.58 9.68 -10.29
CA GLU A 180 12.63 9.59 -11.41
C GLU A 180 11.29 9.13 -10.82
N TRP A 181 10.18 9.48 -11.47
CA TRP A 181 8.84 9.17 -10.99
C TRP A 181 8.02 8.40 -12.01
N VAL A 182 7.08 7.58 -11.52
CA VAL A 182 6.17 6.79 -12.38
C VAL A 182 4.74 7.07 -11.99
N VAL A 183 3.92 7.41 -12.97
CA VAL A 183 2.46 7.39 -12.86
C VAL A 183 1.97 6.03 -13.33
N VAL A 184 1.35 5.29 -12.43
CA VAL A 184 0.78 3.97 -12.74
C VAL A 184 -0.71 4.13 -12.99
N ARG A 185 -1.23 3.41 -13.99
CA ARG A 185 -2.68 3.26 -14.20
C ARG A 185 -3.00 1.80 -14.46
N SER A 186 -4.13 1.36 -13.92
CA SER A 186 -4.61 -0.01 -14.01
C SER A 186 -5.80 -0.13 -14.95
N ALA A 187 -5.83 -1.18 -15.77
CA ALA A 187 -6.98 -1.58 -16.57
C ALA A 187 -7.47 -2.97 -16.12
N LYS A 188 -8.78 -3.20 -16.14
CA LYS A 188 -9.39 -4.53 -15.97
C LYS A 188 -9.92 -5.01 -17.31
N PHE A 189 -9.78 -6.31 -17.60
CA PHE A 189 -10.44 -6.94 -18.73
C PHE A 189 -11.92 -6.52 -18.79
N PRO A 190 -12.46 -6.14 -19.98
CA PRO A 190 -11.89 -6.38 -21.31
C PRO A 190 -10.84 -5.36 -21.76
N ALA A 191 -10.61 -4.28 -21.01
CA ALA A 191 -9.55 -3.34 -21.34
C ALA A 191 -8.18 -3.99 -21.11
N ASN A 192 -7.29 -3.87 -22.11
CA ASN A 192 -5.94 -4.46 -22.09
C ASN A 192 -4.82 -3.42 -21.92
N SER A 193 -5.18 -2.14 -21.87
CA SER A 193 -4.29 -1.01 -21.56
C SER A 193 -5.12 0.21 -21.15
N VAL A 194 -4.45 1.20 -20.59
CA VAL A 194 -5.00 2.52 -20.26
C VAL A 194 -3.99 3.59 -20.69
N GLY A 195 -4.49 4.71 -21.23
CA GLY A 195 -3.64 5.80 -21.71
C GLY A 195 -3.09 6.67 -20.58
N ARG A 196 -2.08 7.48 -20.90
CA ARG A 196 -1.56 8.53 -20.00
C ARG A 196 -2.71 9.42 -19.51
N PRO A 197 -2.69 9.84 -18.23
CA PRO A 197 -3.74 10.70 -17.73
C PRO A 197 -3.69 12.08 -18.40
N SER A 198 -4.86 12.68 -18.61
CA SER A 198 -4.98 13.97 -19.31
C SER A 198 -4.32 15.15 -18.59
N ASN A 199 -4.09 15.03 -17.28
CA ASN A 199 -3.43 16.04 -16.44
C ASN A 199 -1.90 15.82 -16.29
N TRP A 200 -1.27 15.07 -17.20
CA TRP A 200 0.17 14.75 -17.16
C TRP A 200 1.07 15.96 -16.89
N GLN A 201 0.84 17.08 -17.58
CA GLN A 201 1.65 18.29 -17.44
C GLN A 201 1.57 18.88 -16.03
N ALA A 202 0.39 18.79 -15.39
CA ALA A 202 0.21 19.25 -14.02
C ALA A 202 0.95 18.35 -13.02
N ILE A 203 0.90 17.02 -13.24
CA ILE A 203 1.67 16.06 -12.44
C ILE A 203 3.17 16.34 -12.57
N ALA A 204 3.66 16.49 -13.80
CA ALA A 204 5.07 16.78 -14.07
C ALA A 204 5.52 18.10 -13.42
N ALA A 205 4.70 19.15 -13.49
CA ALA A 205 4.99 20.42 -12.81
C ALA A 205 5.05 20.26 -11.28
N GLY A 206 4.16 19.44 -10.69
CA GLY A 206 4.20 19.11 -9.26
C GLY A 206 5.45 18.33 -8.86
N CYS A 207 5.94 17.44 -9.73
CA CYS A 207 7.14 16.63 -9.51
C CYS A 207 8.44 17.39 -9.77
N ALA A 208 8.42 18.49 -10.53
CA ALA A 208 9.59 19.18 -11.04
C ALA A 208 10.58 19.68 -9.97
N LYS A 209 10.11 19.88 -8.72
CA LYS A 209 11.00 20.22 -7.59
C LYS A 209 11.98 19.09 -7.26
N MET A 210 11.60 17.84 -7.49
CA MET A 210 12.41 16.66 -7.20
C MET A 210 13.00 16.04 -8.47
N SER A 211 12.22 15.97 -9.56
CA SER A 211 12.70 15.47 -10.84
C SER A 211 11.86 15.94 -12.02
N ALA A 212 12.53 16.18 -13.15
CA ALA A 212 11.90 16.43 -14.44
C ALA A 212 11.66 15.14 -15.26
N THR A 213 12.12 13.98 -14.79
CA THR A 213 12.04 12.71 -15.51
C THR A 213 10.89 11.88 -14.96
N GLY A 214 9.84 11.77 -15.75
CA GLY A 214 8.62 11.03 -15.43
C GLY A 214 8.30 9.96 -16.45
N HIS A 215 7.76 8.86 -15.96
CA HIS A 215 7.40 7.67 -16.73
C HIS A 215 5.93 7.32 -16.55
N PHE A 216 5.35 6.67 -17.54
CA PHE A 216 4.02 6.12 -17.46
C PHE A 216 4.06 4.59 -17.48
N ALA A 217 3.19 3.96 -16.69
CA ALA A 217 3.01 2.52 -16.68
C ALA A 217 1.52 2.17 -16.78
N SER A 218 1.14 1.50 -17.86
CA SER A 218 -0.18 0.87 -18.02
C SER A 218 -0.10 -0.60 -17.64
N VAL A 219 -0.81 -1.00 -16.59
CA VAL A 219 -0.91 -2.39 -16.14
C VAL A 219 -2.32 -2.90 -16.34
N ALA A 220 -2.51 -3.96 -17.12
CA ALA A 220 -3.80 -4.60 -17.28
C ALA A 220 -3.85 -5.93 -16.52
N ALA A 221 -5.00 -6.23 -15.92
CA ALA A 221 -5.22 -7.46 -15.17
C ALA A 221 -6.51 -8.17 -15.57
N VAL A 222 -6.46 -9.50 -15.49
CA VAL A 222 -7.58 -10.39 -15.73
C VAL A 222 -7.52 -11.58 -14.79
N SER A 223 -8.67 -12.09 -14.37
CA SER A 223 -8.73 -13.29 -13.54
C SER A 223 -8.13 -14.48 -14.28
N VAL A 224 -7.41 -15.36 -13.57
CA VAL A 224 -6.97 -16.66 -14.14
C VAL A 224 -8.14 -17.56 -14.51
N ASP A 225 -9.32 -17.29 -13.94
CA ASP A 225 -10.56 -18.02 -14.22
C ASP A 225 -11.28 -17.49 -15.48
N GLN A 226 -10.78 -16.42 -16.14
CA GLN A 226 -11.40 -15.92 -17.37
C GLN A 226 -11.29 -16.97 -18.48
N PRO A 227 -12.42 -17.44 -19.07
CA PRO A 227 -12.38 -18.55 -20.04
C PRO A 227 -11.86 -18.17 -21.43
N PHE A 228 -11.98 -16.90 -21.84
CA PHE A 228 -11.61 -16.39 -23.17
C PHE A 228 -12.29 -17.13 -24.33
N LYS A 229 -13.56 -17.52 -24.16
CA LYS A 229 -14.29 -18.30 -25.17
C LYS A 229 -14.86 -17.44 -26.31
N SER A 230 -15.13 -16.16 -26.05
CA SER A 230 -15.63 -15.20 -27.05
C SER A 230 -15.32 -13.76 -26.63
N SER A 231 -15.45 -12.81 -27.56
CA SER A 231 -15.30 -11.38 -27.30
C SER A 231 -16.49 -10.75 -26.56
N GLU A 232 -17.62 -11.46 -26.48
CA GLU A 232 -18.84 -11.01 -25.78
C GLU A 232 -18.94 -11.56 -24.35
N GLU A 233 -17.95 -12.35 -23.93
CA GLU A 233 -17.92 -12.94 -22.59
C GLU A 233 -17.81 -11.87 -21.50
N ALA A 234 -18.64 -12.01 -20.47
CA ALA A 234 -18.57 -11.12 -19.31
C ALA A 234 -17.22 -11.29 -18.58
N PRO A 235 -16.57 -10.20 -18.16
CA PRO A 235 -15.37 -10.27 -17.34
C PRO A 235 -15.63 -11.00 -16.02
N VAL A 236 -14.79 -11.98 -15.72
CA VAL A 236 -14.74 -12.60 -14.39
C VAL A 236 -14.10 -11.58 -13.43
N PRO A 237 -14.75 -11.28 -12.28
CA PRO A 237 -14.18 -10.35 -11.31
C PRO A 237 -12.80 -10.78 -10.82
N LEU A 238 -11.97 -9.81 -10.47
CA LEU A 238 -10.70 -10.06 -9.78
C LEU A 238 -11.02 -10.33 -8.31
N TRP A 239 -10.78 -11.55 -7.86
CA TRP A 239 -11.03 -11.96 -6.48
C TRP A 239 -9.78 -11.79 -5.63
N ARG A 240 -9.89 -11.13 -4.49
CA ARG A 240 -8.78 -10.90 -3.56
C ARG A 240 -8.17 -12.23 -3.12
N GLY A 241 -6.84 -12.32 -3.23
CA GLY A 241 -6.08 -13.52 -2.86
C GLY A 241 -6.10 -14.64 -3.90
N HIS A 242 -6.80 -14.46 -5.03
CA HIS A 242 -6.77 -15.38 -6.16
C HIS A 242 -5.73 -14.95 -7.20
N GLY A 243 -5.35 -15.89 -8.07
CA GLY A 243 -4.43 -15.62 -9.18
C GLY A 243 -5.01 -14.65 -10.21
N MET A 244 -4.14 -13.90 -10.85
CA MET A 244 -4.48 -13.06 -12.00
C MET A 244 -3.37 -13.12 -13.06
N HIS A 245 -3.75 -12.98 -14.32
CA HIS A 245 -2.80 -12.71 -15.38
C HIS A 245 -2.61 -11.20 -15.52
N VAL A 246 -1.36 -10.77 -15.62
CA VAL A 246 -0.97 -9.37 -15.72
C VAL A 246 -0.32 -9.13 -17.07
N ARG A 247 -0.71 -8.04 -17.73
CA ARG A 247 -0.02 -7.49 -18.90
C ARG A 247 0.60 -6.15 -18.52
N PHE A 248 1.93 -6.10 -18.60
CA PHE A 248 2.72 -4.89 -18.43
C PHE A 248 3.92 -4.96 -19.38
N THR A 249 4.12 -3.92 -20.18
CA THR A 249 5.11 -3.91 -21.28
C THR A 249 6.33 -3.04 -20.98
N GLY A 250 6.48 -2.55 -19.75
CA GLY A 250 7.55 -1.64 -19.35
C GLY A 250 7.06 -0.19 -19.21
N LEU A 251 8.01 0.69 -18.92
CA LEU A 251 7.78 2.12 -18.74
C LEU A 251 7.81 2.87 -20.09
N GLU A 252 6.93 3.87 -20.22
CA GLU A 252 6.85 4.80 -21.36
C GLU A 252 7.26 6.23 -21.01
#